data_AF-A0A2V8C0G6-F1
#
_entry.id   AF-A0A2V8C0G6-F1
#
_cell.length_a   1.000
_cell.length_b   1.000
_cell.length_c   1.000
_cell.angle_alpha   90.00
_cell.angle_beta   90.00
_cell.angle_gamma   90.00
#
_symmetry.space_group_name_H-M   'P 1'
#
loop_
_entity.id
_entity.type
_entity.pdbx_description
1 polymer ?
#
loop_
_entity_poly.entity_id
_entity_poly.type
_entity_poly.pdbx_seq_one_letter_code
_entity_poly.pdbx_strand_id
1 'polypeptide(L)'
;VRQRLDSAESRQRELLHCGSAAADPGCAVIVRYIAQVGRSAPREVVFAQMLAWFELAGAEPRIVSLNLVQPEDDPAAIRDFTLHMTMLDFLQRRYPRVPITLHAGELADGLVPPEALRFHVRQSVELGHATRIGHGTSIMNEDRPSALLRELAAKNVLVEVALSSNEQILGGKGRQHPLEMLLKYRVPVAIATDDMGVSRSSHTNELAKAVEDHGVDYSTLKRMVRNSIDFAFVEAPTKARLKTDLENALAVFERQHTAATTLKDNGRTRM
;
A
#
# COMPACT_ATOMS: atom_id res chain seq x y z
N VAL A 1 13.91 -20.53 2.23
CA VAL A 1 13.53 -19.10 2.08
C VAL A 1 14.74 -18.19 2.19
N ARG A 2 15.46 -18.18 3.32
CA ARG A 2 16.68 -17.37 3.53
C ARG A 2 17.65 -17.35 2.35
N GLN A 3 18.14 -18.53 1.92
CA GLN A 3 19.06 -18.62 0.79
C GLN A 3 18.52 -17.97 -0.50
N ARG A 4 17.22 -18.07 -0.77
CA ARG A 4 16.61 -17.44 -1.95
C ARG A 4 16.61 -15.91 -1.83
N LEU A 5 16.31 -15.38 -0.65
CA LEU A 5 16.37 -13.93 -0.39
C LEU A 5 17.81 -13.43 -0.48
N ASP A 6 18.77 -14.15 0.10
CA ASP A 6 20.20 -13.80 0.04
C ASP A 6 20.69 -13.76 -1.42
N SER A 7 20.33 -14.76 -2.22
CA SER A 7 20.67 -14.78 -3.65
C SER A 7 20.02 -13.62 -4.41
N ALA A 8 18.74 -13.30 -4.13
CA ALA A 8 18.04 -12.21 -4.78
C ALA A 8 18.63 -10.84 -4.43
N GLU A 9 18.89 -10.56 -3.14
CA GLU A 9 19.49 -9.31 -2.68
C GLU A 9 20.95 -9.20 -3.16
N SER A 10 21.71 -10.29 -3.17
CA SER A 10 23.07 -10.30 -3.75
C SER A 10 23.04 -9.95 -5.24
N ARG A 11 22.10 -10.52 -5.99
CA ARG A 11 21.95 -10.22 -7.42
C ARG A 11 21.52 -8.78 -7.65
N GLN A 12 20.59 -8.26 -6.85
CA GLN A 12 20.21 -6.84 -6.89
C GLN A 12 21.42 -5.95 -6.67
N ARG A 13 22.22 -6.23 -5.64
CA ARG A 13 23.42 -5.42 -5.31
C ARG A 13 24.46 -5.43 -6.42
N GLU A 14 24.64 -6.56 -7.10
CA GLU A 14 25.51 -6.68 -8.26
C GLU A 14 25.01 -5.81 -9.42
N LEU A 15 23.73 -5.92 -9.78
CA LEU A 15 23.10 -5.17 -10.86
C LEU A 15 23.12 -3.65 -10.63
N LEU A 16 23.00 -3.22 -9.37
CA LEU A 16 23.04 -1.82 -8.96
C LEU A 16 24.47 -1.33 -8.63
N HIS A 17 25.49 -2.17 -8.84
CA HIS A 17 26.89 -1.86 -8.56
C HIS A 17 27.15 -1.37 -7.11
N CYS A 18 26.38 -1.88 -6.15
CA CYS A 18 26.43 -1.42 -4.76
C CYS A 18 27.81 -1.67 -4.13
N GLY A 19 28.33 -0.67 -3.42
CA GLY A 19 29.66 -0.72 -2.80
C GLY A 19 30.81 -0.34 -3.74
N SER A 20 30.51 0.12 -4.95
CA SER A 20 31.49 0.68 -5.89
C SER A 20 31.31 2.19 -6.06
N ALA A 21 32.24 2.83 -6.78
CA ALA A 21 32.11 4.24 -7.18
C ALA A 21 30.96 4.50 -8.17
N ALA A 22 30.44 3.45 -8.82
CA ALA A 22 29.33 3.51 -9.77
C ALA A 22 27.99 3.03 -9.14
N ALA A 23 27.88 3.02 -7.81
CA ALA A 23 26.69 2.55 -7.12
C ALA A 23 25.45 3.37 -7.50
N ASP A 24 24.39 2.68 -7.89
CA ASP A 24 23.09 3.28 -8.17
C ASP A 24 22.42 3.77 -6.86
N PRO A 25 21.66 4.89 -6.87
CA PRO A 25 20.92 5.36 -5.69
C PRO A 25 19.98 4.30 -5.08
N GLY A 26 19.49 3.35 -5.90
CA GLY A 26 18.70 2.21 -5.47
C GLY A 26 19.40 1.32 -4.42
N CYS A 27 20.73 1.38 -4.30
CA CYS A 27 21.48 0.70 -3.25
C CYS A 27 21.12 1.16 -1.83
N ALA A 28 20.57 2.37 -1.68
CA ALA A 28 20.13 2.91 -0.39
C ALA A 28 18.69 2.49 -0.02
N VAL A 29 17.94 1.89 -0.95
CA VAL A 29 16.55 1.48 -0.73
C VAL A 29 16.51 0.27 0.19
N ILE A 30 15.74 0.40 1.27
CA ILE A 30 15.51 -0.69 2.22
C ILE A 30 14.36 -1.55 1.72
N VAL A 31 14.64 -2.84 1.52
CA VAL A 31 13.65 -3.81 1.07
C VAL A 31 13.19 -4.67 2.25
N ARG A 32 11.88 -4.95 2.28
CA ARG A 32 11.23 -5.94 3.14
C ARG A 32 10.23 -6.72 2.30
N TYR A 33 9.96 -7.95 2.71
CA TYR A 33 9.12 -8.88 1.97
C TYR A 33 7.80 -9.10 2.70
N ILE A 34 6.71 -9.02 1.94
CA ILE A 34 5.37 -9.37 2.38
C ILE A 34 5.00 -10.65 1.65
N ALA A 35 4.76 -11.72 2.40
CA ALA A 35 4.54 -13.03 1.83
C ALA A 35 3.14 -13.15 1.20
N GLN A 36 3.05 -13.81 0.06
CA GLN A 36 1.81 -13.95 -0.69
C GLN A 36 1.05 -15.21 -0.27
N VAL A 37 -0.24 -15.06 0.00
CA VAL A 37 -1.22 -16.14 0.20
C VAL A 37 -2.19 -16.09 -0.98
N GLY A 38 -2.31 -17.19 -1.73
CA GLY A 38 -3.20 -17.25 -2.89
C GLY A 38 -4.64 -17.49 -2.47
N ARG A 39 -5.49 -16.46 -2.54
CA ARG A 39 -6.88 -16.52 -2.02
C ARG A 39 -7.82 -17.41 -2.83
N SER A 40 -7.46 -17.81 -4.04
CA SER A 40 -8.26 -18.70 -4.90
C SER A 40 -7.93 -20.18 -4.71
N ALA A 41 -6.94 -20.51 -3.87
CA ALA A 41 -6.57 -21.90 -3.60
C ALA A 41 -7.59 -22.62 -2.70
N PRO A 42 -7.57 -23.97 -2.61
CA PRO A 42 -8.38 -24.69 -1.62
C PRO A 42 -8.11 -24.19 -0.18
N ARG A 43 -9.16 -24.12 0.64
CA ARG A 43 -9.14 -23.53 2.00
C ARG A 43 -8.00 -24.05 2.89
N GLU A 44 -7.68 -25.33 2.79
CA GLU A 44 -6.58 -25.98 3.52
C GLU A 44 -5.20 -25.51 3.05
N VAL A 45 -5.06 -25.23 1.74
CA VAL A 45 -3.83 -24.66 1.17
C VAL A 45 -3.68 -23.21 1.60
N VAL A 46 -4.77 -22.42 1.57
CA VAL A 46 -4.78 -21.04 2.06
C VAL A 46 -4.33 -20.99 3.52
N PHE A 47 -4.92 -21.81 4.38
CA PHE A 47 -4.55 -21.88 5.79
C PHE A 47 -3.09 -22.32 5.99
N ALA A 48 -2.63 -23.34 5.25
CA ALA A 48 -1.25 -23.81 5.31
C ALA A 48 -0.24 -22.73 4.90
N GLN A 49 -0.56 -21.94 3.86
CA GLN A 49 0.26 -20.80 3.44
C GLN A 49 0.30 -19.73 4.53
N MET A 50 -0.85 -19.33 5.09
CA MET A 50 -0.90 -18.35 6.17
C MET A 50 -0.04 -18.80 7.36
N LEU A 51 -0.24 -20.02 7.85
CA LEU A 51 0.53 -20.58 8.97
C LEU A 51 2.03 -20.57 8.68
N ALA A 52 2.44 -21.03 7.50
CA ALA A 52 3.85 -21.04 7.11
C ALA A 52 4.47 -19.63 7.12
N TRP A 53 3.71 -18.61 6.68
CA TRP A 53 4.21 -17.24 6.65
C TRP A 53 4.25 -16.57 8.02
N PHE A 54 3.30 -16.86 8.91
CA PHE A 54 3.37 -16.42 10.30
C PHE A 54 4.61 -16.99 11.02
N GLU A 55 4.88 -18.29 10.84
CA GLU A 55 6.08 -18.93 11.39
C GLU A 55 7.37 -18.32 10.81
N LEU A 56 7.42 -18.11 9.49
CA LEU A 56 8.60 -17.55 8.83
C LEU A 56 8.85 -16.08 9.17
N ALA A 57 7.80 -15.27 9.37
CA ALA A 57 7.96 -13.89 9.84
C ALA A 57 8.61 -13.83 11.24
N GLY A 58 8.47 -14.88 12.06
CA GLY A 58 9.18 -15.03 13.33
C GLY A 58 10.65 -15.47 13.20
N ALA A 59 11.04 -16.05 12.07
CA ALA A 59 12.35 -16.69 11.87
C ALA A 59 13.27 -15.98 10.84
N GLU A 60 12.71 -15.15 9.97
CA GLU A 60 13.41 -14.40 8.92
C GLU A 60 13.03 -12.92 8.99
N PRO A 61 13.87 -12.05 9.60
CA PRO A 61 13.53 -10.65 9.87
C PRO A 61 13.19 -9.79 8.65
N ARG A 62 13.56 -10.24 7.43
CA ARG A 62 13.21 -9.56 6.19
C ARG A 62 11.77 -9.83 5.76
N ILE A 63 11.14 -10.90 6.23
CA ILE A 63 9.71 -11.18 6.02
C ILE A 63 8.94 -10.52 7.15
N VAL A 64 8.14 -9.52 6.81
CA VAL A 64 7.56 -8.61 7.82
C VAL A 64 6.05 -8.75 7.94
N SER A 65 5.40 -9.41 6.99
CA SER A 65 3.96 -9.58 6.95
C SER A 65 3.57 -10.64 5.93
N LEU A 66 2.27 -10.89 5.82
CA LEU A 66 1.62 -11.64 4.77
C LEU A 66 0.49 -10.81 4.16
N ASN A 67 0.08 -11.17 2.95
CA ASN A 67 -1.01 -10.54 2.22
C ASN A 67 -1.72 -11.58 1.36
N LEU A 68 -3.05 -11.50 1.31
CA LEU A 68 -3.83 -12.31 0.37
C LEU A 68 -3.76 -11.64 -1.00
N VAL A 69 -3.45 -12.40 -2.05
CA VAL A 69 -3.34 -11.93 -3.45
C VAL A 69 -4.14 -12.86 -4.36
N GLN A 70 -4.10 -12.62 -5.68
CA GLN A 70 -5.02 -13.18 -6.70
C GLN A 70 -6.37 -12.43 -6.76
N PRO A 71 -7.14 -12.58 -7.86
CA PRO A 71 -8.35 -11.79 -8.07
C PRO A 71 -9.33 -11.91 -6.90
N GLU A 72 -9.77 -10.77 -6.39
CA GLU A 72 -10.72 -10.71 -5.27
C GLU A 72 -12.15 -11.11 -5.70
N ASP A 73 -12.45 -11.01 -6.99
CA ASP A 73 -13.69 -11.40 -7.64
C ASP A 73 -13.75 -12.90 -8.01
N ASP A 74 -12.69 -13.67 -7.73
CA ASP A 74 -12.70 -15.12 -7.92
C ASP A 74 -13.82 -15.77 -7.08
N PRO A 75 -14.64 -16.68 -7.64
CA PRO A 75 -15.74 -17.30 -6.90
C PRO A 75 -15.32 -18.02 -5.61
N ALA A 76 -14.12 -18.60 -5.55
CA ALA A 76 -13.59 -19.19 -4.33
C ALA A 76 -13.19 -18.11 -3.31
N ALA A 77 -12.57 -17.03 -3.77
CA ALA A 77 -12.17 -15.90 -2.93
C ALA A 77 -13.36 -15.21 -2.28
N ILE A 78 -14.42 -14.92 -3.04
CA ILE A 78 -15.65 -14.31 -2.54
C ILE A 78 -16.32 -15.23 -1.51
N ARG A 79 -16.52 -16.51 -1.88
CA ARG A 79 -17.20 -17.49 -1.01
C ARG A 79 -16.48 -17.65 0.32
N ASP A 80 -15.15 -17.71 0.30
CA ASP A 80 -14.35 -18.05 1.47
C ASP A 80 -13.78 -16.81 2.20
N PHE A 81 -14.11 -15.57 1.79
CA PHE A 81 -13.52 -14.35 2.35
C PHE A 81 -13.63 -14.28 3.89
N THR A 82 -14.83 -14.46 4.44
CA THR A 82 -15.03 -14.45 5.90
C THR A 82 -14.29 -15.61 6.59
N LEU A 83 -14.18 -16.77 5.94
CA LEU A 83 -13.39 -17.88 6.46
C LEU A 83 -11.90 -17.53 6.51
N HIS A 84 -11.36 -16.88 5.46
CA HIS A 84 -9.97 -16.40 5.45
C HIS A 84 -9.71 -15.41 6.59
N MET A 85 -10.64 -14.48 6.85
CA MET A 85 -10.50 -13.54 7.97
C MET A 85 -10.55 -14.27 9.32
N THR A 86 -11.38 -15.29 9.45
CA THR A 86 -11.44 -16.15 10.66
C THR A 86 -10.14 -16.93 10.87
N MET A 87 -9.52 -17.41 9.79
CA MET A 87 -8.21 -18.06 9.83
C MET A 87 -7.12 -17.08 10.30
N LEU A 88 -7.14 -15.85 9.78
CA LEU A 88 -6.21 -14.79 10.20
C LEU A 88 -6.41 -14.42 11.68
N ASP A 89 -7.65 -14.28 12.16
CA ASP A 89 -7.94 -14.06 13.59
C ASP A 89 -7.35 -15.17 14.48
N PHE A 90 -7.54 -16.43 14.10
CA PHE A 90 -6.99 -17.57 14.83
C PHE A 90 -5.46 -17.53 14.91
N LEU A 91 -4.79 -17.17 13.81
CA LEU A 91 -3.33 -17.10 13.73
C LEU A 91 -2.80 -15.86 14.43
N GLN A 92 -3.47 -14.71 14.32
CA GLN A 92 -3.02 -13.47 14.96
C GLN A 92 -2.99 -13.57 16.48
N ARG A 93 -3.90 -14.34 17.09
CA ARG A 93 -3.85 -14.65 18.54
C ARG A 93 -2.61 -15.44 18.95
N ARG A 94 -2.01 -16.21 18.03
CA ARG A 94 -0.80 -17.02 18.26
C ARG A 94 0.49 -16.27 17.90
N TYR A 95 0.42 -15.40 16.89
CA TYR A 95 1.57 -14.62 16.41
C TYR A 95 1.30 -13.10 16.50
N PRO A 96 1.00 -12.55 17.70
CA PRO A 96 0.50 -11.18 17.85
C PRO A 96 1.50 -10.08 17.47
N ARG A 97 2.75 -10.46 17.20
CA ARG A 97 3.82 -9.53 16.79
C ARG A 97 3.97 -9.40 15.27
N VAL A 98 3.30 -10.26 14.49
CA VAL A 98 3.34 -10.18 13.03
C VAL A 98 2.25 -9.21 12.58
N PRO A 99 2.58 -8.06 11.98
CA PRO A 99 1.58 -7.17 11.42
C PRO A 99 0.96 -7.78 10.16
N ILE A 100 -0.30 -7.45 9.89
CA ILE A 100 -1.04 -7.94 8.72
C ILE A 100 -1.35 -6.76 7.79
N THR A 101 -1.15 -6.97 6.48
CA THR A 101 -1.70 -6.13 5.41
C THR A 101 -2.56 -7.01 4.49
N LEU A 102 -3.65 -6.48 3.94
CA LEU A 102 -4.55 -7.24 3.07
C LEU A 102 -4.97 -6.40 1.86
N HIS A 103 -4.90 -6.97 0.66
CA HIS A 103 -5.73 -6.50 -0.45
C HIS A 103 -7.19 -6.76 -0.08
N ALA A 104 -7.98 -5.72 -0.03
CA ALA A 104 -9.40 -5.83 0.29
C ALA A 104 -10.19 -4.71 -0.40
N GLY A 105 -11.35 -5.08 -0.91
CA GLY A 105 -12.22 -4.17 -1.61
C GLY A 105 -11.64 -3.70 -2.93
N GLU A 106 -10.76 -4.46 -3.59
CA GLU A 106 -10.39 -4.21 -5.00
C GLU A 106 -11.48 -4.74 -5.92
N LEU A 107 -12.67 -4.16 -5.78
CA LEU A 107 -13.91 -4.62 -6.42
C LEU A 107 -14.68 -3.41 -6.97
N ALA A 108 -15.61 -3.66 -7.89
CA ALA A 108 -16.48 -2.64 -8.45
C ALA A 108 -17.90 -3.18 -8.69
N ASP A 109 -18.88 -2.27 -8.76
CA ASP A 109 -20.24 -2.60 -9.16
C ASP A 109 -20.26 -3.29 -10.53
N GLY A 110 -21.02 -4.39 -10.64
CA GLY A 110 -21.14 -5.18 -11.86
C GLY A 110 -20.05 -6.24 -12.07
N LEU A 111 -18.94 -6.19 -11.32
CA LEU A 111 -17.90 -7.22 -11.34
C LEU A 111 -18.31 -8.43 -10.48
N VAL A 112 -18.94 -8.17 -9.34
CA VAL A 112 -19.35 -9.17 -8.36
C VAL A 112 -20.80 -8.97 -7.92
N PRO A 113 -21.44 -9.99 -7.30
CA PRO A 113 -22.74 -9.81 -6.67
C PRO A 113 -22.73 -8.68 -5.62
N PRO A 114 -23.81 -7.89 -5.48
CA PRO A 114 -23.84 -6.73 -4.57
C PRO A 114 -23.48 -7.06 -3.12
N GLU A 115 -23.79 -8.26 -2.64
CA GLU A 115 -23.44 -8.72 -1.30
C GLU A 115 -21.93 -8.79 -1.03
N ALA A 116 -21.12 -9.08 -2.04
CA ALA A 116 -19.66 -9.17 -1.91
C ALA A 116 -19.00 -7.80 -1.70
N LEU A 117 -19.64 -6.71 -2.15
CA LEU A 117 -19.12 -5.36 -2.02
C LEU A 117 -19.25 -4.77 -0.60
N ARG A 118 -19.95 -5.45 0.30
CA ARG A 118 -20.50 -4.83 1.51
C ARG A 118 -19.67 -5.02 2.79
N PHE A 119 -18.58 -5.80 2.73
CA PHE A 119 -17.90 -6.23 3.97
C PHE A 119 -16.39 -6.51 3.88
N HIS A 120 -15.77 -6.57 2.70
CA HIS A 120 -14.40 -7.08 2.54
C HIS A 120 -13.33 -6.21 3.25
N VAL A 121 -13.39 -4.89 3.09
CA VAL A 121 -12.51 -3.93 3.79
C VAL A 121 -12.80 -3.96 5.29
N ARG A 122 -14.08 -3.95 5.68
CA ARG A 122 -14.48 -3.98 7.10
C ARG A 122 -13.96 -5.23 7.79
N GLN A 123 -14.25 -6.41 7.25
CA GLN A 123 -13.83 -7.68 7.86
C GLN A 123 -12.30 -7.83 7.86
N SER A 124 -11.61 -7.29 6.86
CA SER A 124 -10.14 -7.27 6.84
C SER A 124 -9.54 -6.56 8.05
N VAL A 125 -10.18 -5.50 8.54
CA VAL A 125 -9.74 -4.74 9.71
C VAL A 125 -10.30 -5.31 11.02
N GLU A 126 -11.61 -5.59 11.07
CA GLU A 126 -12.29 -6.00 12.30
C GLU A 126 -11.99 -7.44 12.70
N LEU A 127 -11.85 -8.35 11.73
CA LEU A 127 -11.63 -9.78 11.94
C LEU A 127 -10.26 -10.23 11.46
N GLY A 128 -9.80 -9.73 10.31
CA GLY A 128 -8.47 -10.04 9.75
C GLY A 128 -7.30 -9.32 10.42
N HIS A 129 -7.58 -8.37 11.32
CA HIS A 129 -6.59 -7.56 12.05
C HIS A 129 -5.62 -6.78 11.15
N ALA A 130 -6.02 -6.47 9.91
CA ALA A 130 -5.19 -5.71 8.99
C ALA A 130 -4.92 -4.28 9.51
N THR A 131 -3.66 -3.89 9.47
CA THR A 131 -3.19 -2.54 9.81
C THR A 131 -2.90 -1.69 8.58
N ARG A 132 -2.88 -2.34 7.40
CA ARG A 132 -2.86 -1.70 6.09
C ARG A 132 -3.82 -2.43 5.16
N ILE A 133 -4.49 -1.69 4.28
CA ILE A 133 -5.40 -2.19 3.26
C ILE A 133 -4.86 -1.80 1.89
N GLY A 134 -4.64 -2.79 1.03
CA GLY A 134 -4.37 -2.58 -0.38
C GLY A 134 -5.66 -2.21 -1.13
N HIS A 135 -5.59 -1.17 -1.95
CA HIS A 135 -6.64 -0.62 -2.81
C HIS A 135 -7.81 0.02 -2.06
N GLY A 136 -8.70 -0.77 -1.44
CA GLY A 136 -9.91 -0.27 -0.80
C GLY A 136 -10.85 0.49 -1.75
N THR A 137 -10.91 0.11 -3.03
CA THR A 137 -11.66 0.84 -4.06
C THR A 137 -13.17 0.80 -3.86
N SER A 138 -13.69 -0.31 -3.32
CA SER A 138 -15.11 -0.49 -3.01
C SER A 138 -15.54 -0.02 -1.61
N ILE A 139 -14.68 0.72 -0.88
CA ILE A 139 -14.99 1.13 0.50
C ILE A 139 -16.29 1.94 0.65
N MET A 140 -16.76 2.57 -0.42
CA MET A 140 -18.02 3.31 -0.43
C MET A 140 -19.25 2.42 -0.64
N ASN A 141 -19.07 1.17 -1.08
CA ASN A 141 -20.11 0.16 -1.23
C ASN A 141 -20.30 -0.67 0.06
N GLU A 142 -19.35 -0.59 1.00
CA GLU A 142 -19.39 -1.23 2.31
C GLU A 142 -20.64 -0.86 3.12
N ASP A 143 -21.09 -1.76 3.99
CA ASP A 143 -22.15 -1.44 4.93
C ASP A 143 -21.69 -0.34 5.91
N ARG A 144 -22.47 0.74 5.97
CA ARG A 144 -22.20 1.94 6.80
C ARG A 144 -20.79 2.50 6.48
N PRO A 145 -20.51 2.93 5.24
CA PRO A 145 -19.16 3.25 4.78
C PRO A 145 -18.57 4.46 5.52
N SER A 146 -19.40 5.44 5.88
CA SER A 146 -18.96 6.56 6.73
C SER A 146 -18.52 6.16 8.13
N ALA A 147 -19.12 5.10 8.70
CA ALA A 147 -18.67 4.56 9.98
C ALA A 147 -17.34 3.81 9.82
N LEU A 148 -17.18 3.03 8.74
CA LEU A 148 -15.92 2.37 8.41
C LEU A 148 -14.79 3.38 8.24
N LEU A 149 -14.99 4.45 7.47
CA LEU A 149 -13.97 5.49 7.26
C LEU A 149 -13.52 6.14 8.59
N ARG A 150 -14.47 6.44 9.49
CA ARG A 150 -14.13 6.95 10.84
C ARG A 150 -13.34 5.94 11.66
N GLU A 151 -13.68 4.67 11.54
CA GLU A 151 -12.99 3.58 12.22
C GLU A 151 -11.56 3.40 11.71
N LEU A 152 -11.34 3.39 10.38
CA LEU A 152 -10.01 3.32 9.79
C LEU A 152 -9.13 4.48 10.25
N ALA A 153 -9.67 5.71 10.27
CA ALA A 153 -8.98 6.88 10.77
C ALA A 153 -8.64 6.75 12.27
N ALA A 154 -9.60 6.33 13.10
CA ALA A 154 -9.40 6.18 14.54
C ALA A 154 -8.40 5.08 14.91
N LYS A 155 -8.40 3.97 14.15
CA LYS A 155 -7.48 2.85 14.33
C LYS A 155 -6.11 3.07 13.65
N ASN A 156 -5.95 4.17 12.91
CA ASN A 156 -4.78 4.42 12.05
C ASN A 156 -4.51 3.24 11.11
N VAL A 157 -5.50 2.82 10.34
CA VAL A 157 -5.31 1.84 9.27
C VAL A 157 -4.98 2.59 7.99
N LEU A 158 -3.80 2.33 7.42
CA LEU A 158 -3.38 2.92 6.15
C LEU A 158 -4.12 2.27 4.99
N VAL A 159 -4.55 3.05 3.99
CA VAL A 159 -4.96 2.55 2.69
C VAL A 159 -3.86 2.83 1.64
N GLU A 160 -3.38 1.78 0.98
CA GLU A 160 -2.41 1.83 -0.12
C GLU A 160 -3.19 2.01 -1.43
N VAL A 161 -3.04 3.15 -2.10
CA VAL A 161 -3.81 3.51 -3.30
C VAL A 161 -2.93 3.39 -4.54
N ALA A 162 -3.36 2.55 -5.50
CA ALA A 162 -2.67 2.30 -6.76
C ALA A 162 -3.53 2.80 -7.94
N LEU A 163 -3.40 4.09 -8.27
CA LEU A 163 -4.35 4.79 -9.13
C LEU A 163 -4.36 4.23 -10.55
N SER A 164 -3.20 3.95 -11.15
CA SER A 164 -3.16 3.39 -12.50
C SER A 164 -3.72 1.97 -12.56
N SER A 165 -3.41 1.14 -11.54
CA SER A 165 -3.96 -0.23 -11.44
C SER A 165 -5.48 -0.17 -11.33
N ASN A 166 -6.00 0.63 -10.39
CA ASN A 166 -7.43 0.77 -10.15
C ASN A 166 -8.19 1.29 -11.39
N GLU A 167 -7.64 2.27 -12.13
CA GLU A 167 -8.26 2.71 -13.38
C GLU A 167 -8.22 1.62 -14.45
N GLN A 168 -7.09 0.93 -14.61
CA GLN A 168 -6.91 -0.09 -15.65
C GLN A 168 -7.85 -1.28 -15.47
N ILE A 169 -8.03 -1.76 -14.23
CA ILE A 169 -8.79 -3.00 -13.97
C ILE A 169 -10.24 -2.76 -13.53
N LEU A 170 -10.55 -1.58 -12.96
CA LEU A 170 -11.91 -1.26 -12.45
C LEU A 170 -12.56 -0.06 -13.16
N GLY A 171 -11.82 0.69 -13.98
CA GLY A 171 -12.34 1.82 -14.76
C GLY A 171 -12.64 3.11 -13.98
N GLY A 172 -12.44 3.12 -12.65
CA GLY A 172 -12.73 4.26 -11.79
C GLY A 172 -11.65 5.34 -11.84
N LYS A 173 -12.02 6.59 -12.11
CA LYS A 173 -11.11 7.76 -12.10
C LYS A 173 -11.69 9.00 -11.43
N GLY A 174 -10.82 9.91 -11.00
CA GLY A 174 -11.21 11.18 -10.37
C GLY A 174 -12.19 10.97 -9.20
N ARG A 175 -13.39 11.55 -9.31
CA ARG A 175 -14.44 11.49 -8.26
C ARG A 175 -15.10 10.13 -8.08
N GLN A 176 -14.91 9.20 -9.02
CA GLN A 176 -15.41 7.82 -8.87
C GLN A 176 -14.50 7.00 -7.96
N HIS A 177 -13.24 7.41 -7.78
CA HIS A 177 -12.29 6.75 -6.89
C HIS A 177 -12.51 7.20 -5.43
N PRO A 178 -12.43 6.30 -4.43
CA PRO A 178 -12.69 6.68 -3.02
C PRO A 178 -11.59 7.54 -2.37
N LEU A 179 -10.58 7.99 -3.12
CA LEU A 179 -9.43 8.71 -2.58
C LEU A 179 -9.88 10.01 -1.90
N GLU A 180 -10.77 10.77 -2.53
CA GLU A 180 -11.33 11.99 -1.96
C GLU A 180 -11.99 11.71 -0.60
N MET A 181 -12.74 10.62 -0.49
CA MET A 181 -13.46 10.24 0.72
C MET A 181 -12.52 9.77 1.84
N LEU A 182 -11.49 8.99 1.50
CA LEU A 182 -10.43 8.61 2.44
C LEU A 182 -9.75 9.85 3.05
N LEU A 183 -9.36 10.80 2.20
CA LEU A 183 -8.70 12.03 2.62
C LEU A 183 -9.64 12.92 3.47
N LYS A 184 -10.91 13.06 3.08
CA LYS A 184 -11.93 13.84 3.80
C LYS A 184 -12.16 13.30 5.22
N TYR A 185 -12.13 11.99 5.40
CA TYR A 185 -12.29 11.34 6.70
C TYR A 185 -10.97 11.21 7.48
N ARG A 186 -9.86 11.72 6.94
CA ARG A 186 -8.51 11.64 7.54
C ARG A 186 -8.03 10.21 7.74
N VAL A 187 -8.42 9.30 6.86
CA VAL A 187 -7.81 7.98 6.78
C VAL A 187 -6.37 8.17 6.26
N PRO A 188 -5.35 7.57 6.91
CA PRO A 188 -4.00 7.60 6.37
C PRO A 188 -3.94 6.92 5.01
N VAL A 189 -3.35 7.60 4.02
CA VAL A 189 -3.18 7.07 2.65
C VAL A 189 -1.72 7.12 2.25
N ALA A 190 -1.26 6.11 1.51
CA ALA A 190 0.00 6.14 0.76
C ALA A 190 -0.26 5.77 -0.71
N ILE A 191 0.52 6.36 -1.63
CA ILE A 191 0.48 6.00 -3.05
C ILE A 191 1.39 4.79 -3.30
N ALA A 192 0.91 3.82 -4.08
CA ALA A 192 1.65 2.63 -4.50
C ALA A 192 1.56 2.46 -6.02
N THR A 193 2.52 1.76 -6.62
CA THR A 193 2.50 1.44 -8.06
C THR A 193 1.77 0.15 -8.39
N ASP A 194 1.55 -0.69 -7.38
CA ASP A 194 1.14 -2.08 -7.59
C ASP A 194 2.10 -2.77 -8.58
N ASP A 195 1.61 -3.31 -9.69
CA ASP A 195 2.43 -3.89 -10.76
C ASP A 195 2.94 -2.83 -11.76
N MET A 196 4.02 -2.12 -11.40
CA MET A 196 4.63 -1.06 -12.21
C MET A 196 4.89 -1.46 -13.68
N GLY A 197 5.37 -2.69 -13.91
CA GLY A 197 5.69 -3.19 -15.25
C GLY A 197 4.45 -3.53 -16.09
N VAL A 198 3.38 -4.01 -15.45
CA VAL A 198 2.10 -4.33 -16.12
C VAL A 198 1.35 -3.06 -16.48
N SER A 199 1.28 -2.13 -15.52
CA SER A 199 0.58 -0.84 -15.67
C SER A 199 1.36 0.18 -16.50
N ARG A 200 2.60 -0.14 -16.90
CA ARG A 200 3.54 0.78 -17.57
C ARG A 200 3.64 2.13 -16.86
N SER A 201 3.62 2.10 -15.54
CA SER A 201 3.63 3.27 -14.66
C SER A 201 4.99 3.40 -13.96
N SER A 202 5.11 4.39 -13.09
CA SER A 202 6.20 4.58 -12.14
C SER A 202 5.68 5.27 -10.90
N HIS A 203 6.44 5.27 -9.80
CA HIS A 203 6.01 5.99 -8.60
C HIS A 203 5.80 7.49 -8.87
N THR A 204 6.62 8.09 -9.76
CA THR A 204 6.43 9.48 -10.21
C THR A 204 5.11 9.66 -10.97
N ASN A 205 4.74 8.71 -11.83
CA ASN A 205 3.46 8.77 -12.55
C ASN A 205 2.27 8.69 -11.60
N GLU A 206 2.32 7.81 -10.59
CA GLU A 206 1.23 7.73 -9.60
C GLU A 206 1.08 9.02 -8.79
N LEU A 207 2.21 9.65 -8.38
CA LEU A 207 2.18 10.95 -7.70
C LEU A 207 1.63 12.06 -8.60
N ALA A 208 2.02 12.08 -9.88
CA ALA A 208 1.48 13.03 -10.86
C ALA A 208 -0.03 12.84 -11.03
N LYS A 209 -0.48 11.59 -11.19
CA LYS A 209 -1.89 11.22 -11.32
C LYS A 209 -2.71 11.65 -10.10
N ALA A 210 -2.18 11.49 -8.89
CA ALA A 210 -2.84 11.97 -7.68
C ALA A 210 -3.10 13.49 -7.72
N VAL A 211 -2.15 14.27 -8.25
CA VAL A 211 -2.29 15.73 -8.40
C VAL A 211 -3.24 16.09 -9.55
N GLU A 212 -2.99 15.55 -10.74
CA GLU A 212 -3.63 15.96 -11.99
C GLU A 212 -5.08 15.45 -12.10
N ASP A 213 -5.31 14.17 -11.77
CA ASP A 213 -6.63 13.53 -11.97
C ASP A 213 -7.50 13.56 -10.70
N HIS A 214 -6.87 13.59 -9.52
CA HIS A 214 -7.58 13.54 -8.23
C HIS A 214 -7.47 14.83 -7.42
N GLY A 215 -6.77 15.86 -7.92
CA GLY A 215 -6.71 17.18 -7.30
C GLY A 215 -6.01 17.19 -5.94
N VAL A 216 -5.13 16.23 -5.66
CA VAL A 216 -4.38 16.17 -4.40
C VAL A 216 -3.39 17.33 -4.35
N ASP A 217 -3.56 18.22 -3.37
CA ASP A 217 -2.64 19.33 -3.18
C ASP A 217 -1.28 18.88 -2.63
N TYR A 218 -0.26 19.75 -2.78
CA TYR A 218 1.12 19.45 -2.35
C TYR A 218 1.25 19.13 -0.85
N SER A 219 0.49 19.80 0.01
CA SER A 219 0.54 19.54 1.46
C SER A 219 0.01 18.14 1.78
N THR A 220 -1.04 17.72 1.07
CA THR A 220 -1.67 16.40 1.18
C THR A 220 -0.75 15.33 0.62
N LEU A 221 -0.13 15.57 -0.54
CA LEU A 221 0.86 14.68 -1.14
C LEU A 221 2.05 14.44 -0.19
N LYS A 222 2.60 15.51 0.43
CA LYS A 222 3.65 15.37 1.45
C LYS A 222 3.21 14.52 2.64
N ARG A 223 1.97 14.66 3.11
CA ARG A 223 1.44 13.79 4.19
C ARG A 223 1.37 12.33 3.75
N MET A 224 0.96 12.06 2.51
CA MET A 224 0.91 10.69 1.98
C MET A 224 2.32 10.06 1.85
N VAL A 225 3.32 10.85 1.44
CA VAL A 225 4.72 10.40 1.42
C VAL A 225 5.25 10.14 2.84
N ARG A 226 4.89 10.96 3.83
CA ARG A 226 5.24 10.69 5.24
C ARG A 226 4.56 9.43 5.77
N ASN A 227 3.28 9.25 5.44
CA ASN A 227 2.52 8.06 5.81
C ASN A 227 3.19 6.77 5.29
N SER A 228 3.79 6.79 4.09
CA SER A 228 4.47 5.59 3.57
C SER A 228 5.61 5.12 4.47
N ILE A 229 6.27 6.02 5.22
CA ILE A 229 7.29 5.70 6.21
C ILE A 229 6.68 5.38 7.57
N ASP A 230 5.69 6.17 8.02
CA ASP A 230 5.03 5.99 9.32
C ASP A 230 4.41 4.59 9.45
N PHE A 231 3.82 4.10 8.37
CA PHE A 231 3.11 2.83 8.31
C PHE A 231 3.95 1.68 7.71
N ALA A 232 5.21 1.92 7.34
CA ALA A 232 6.11 0.87 6.88
C ALA A 232 6.33 -0.21 7.96
N PHE A 233 6.42 -1.48 7.58
CA PHE A 233 6.78 -2.55 8.50
C PHE A 233 8.30 -2.68 8.61
N VAL A 234 8.91 -1.67 9.26
CA VAL A 234 10.35 -1.60 9.58
C VAL A 234 10.54 -1.11 11.00
N GLU A 235 11.70 -1.41 11.57
CA GLU A 235 12.07 -1.04 12.93
C GLU A 235 12.11 0.48 13.15
N ALA A 236 11.78 0.92 14.38
CA ALA A 236 11.65 2.33 14.72
C ALA A 236 12.91 3.19 14.41
N PRO A 237 14.15 2.72 14.67
CA PRO A 237 15.36 3.47 14.29
C PRO A 237 15.45 3.70 12.77
N THR A 238 15.06 2.70 11.97
CA THR A 238 15.02 2.83 10.52
C THR A 238 13.96 3.81 10.07
N LYS A 239 12.76 3.79 10.66
CA LYS A 239 11.74 4.84 10.41
C LYS A 239 12.27 6.24 10.73
N ALA A 240 12.90 6.41 11.88
CA ALA A 240 13.43 7.71 12.30
C ALA A 240 14.47 8.26 11.31
N ARG A 241 15.38 7.40 10.84
CA ARG A 241 16.35 7.76 9.80
C ARG A 241 15.65 8.15 8.49
N LEU A 242 14.75 7.31 7.98
CA LEU A 242 14.03 7.57 6.74
C LEU A 242 13.21 8.86 6.79
N LYS A 243 12.60 9.19 7.93
CA LYS A 243 11.89 10.47 8.11
C LYS A 243 12.85 11.65 8.03
N THR A 244 13.99 11.60 8.71
CA THR A 244 15.00 12.66 8.63
C THR A 244 15.50 12.85 7.19
N ASP A 245 15.79 11.75 6.50
CA ASP A 245 16.22 11.79 5.10
C ASP A 245 15.14 12.41 4.20
N LEU A 246 13.88 12.03 4.40
CA LEU A 246 12.73 12.60 3.69
C LEU A 246 12.58 14.10 3.94
N GLU A 247 12.61 14.56 5.20
CA GLU A 247 12.45 15.98 5.51
C GLU A 247 13.60 16.82 4.92
N ASN A 248 14.84 16.30 4.94
CA ASN A 248 15.97 16.94 4.29
C ASN A 248 15.77 17.04 2.77
N ALA A 249 15.32 15.95 2.13
CA ALA A 249 15.05 15.92 0.70
C ALA A 249 13.91 16.87 0.31
N LEU A 250 12.82 16.91 1.07
CA LEU A 250 11.71 17.84 0.88
C LEU A 250 12.19 19.29 1.01
N ALA A 251 12.99 19.61 2.02
CA ALA A 251 13.51 20.96 2.21
C ALA A 251 14.41 21.41 1.05
N VAL A 252 15.24 20.52 0.50
CA VAL A 252 16.04 20.79 -0.71
C VAL A 252 15.12 21.05 -1.91
N PHE A 253 14.15 20.17 -2.14
CA PHE A 253 13.20 20.28 -3.24
C PHE A 253 12.41 21.60 -3.17
N GLU A 254 11.87 21.95 -2.00
CA GLU A 254 11.08 23.16 -1.78
C GLU A 254 11.90 24.43 -2.00
N ARG A 255 13.17 24.47 -1.56
CA ARG A 255 14.06 25.62 -1.82
C ARG A 255 14.29 25.83 -3.31
N GLN A 256 14.50 24.76 -4.07
CA GLN A 256 14.72 24.83 -5.52
C GLN A 256 13.48 25.34 -6.27
N HIS A 257 12.28 24.94 -5.85
CA HIS A 257 11.04 25.30 -6.54
C HIS A 257 10.42 26.62 -6.05
N THR A 258 10.73 27.05 -4.82
CA THR A 258 10.38 28.40 -4.36
C THR A 258 11.23 29.44 -5.12
N ALA A 259 12.53 29.20 -5.27
CA ALA A 259 13.43 30.09 -6.03
C ALA A 259 13.08 30.17 -7.52
N ALA A 260 12.63 29.05 -8.13
CA ALA A 260 12.18 29.02 -9.52
C ALA A 260 10.86 29.78 -9.76
N THR A 261 10.00 29.87 -8.75
CA THR A 261 8.72 30.61 -8.84
C THR A 261 8.97 32.13 -8.76
N THR A 262 9.89 32.57 -7.91
CA THR A 262 10.28 34.00 -7.80
C THR A 262 10.94 34.53 -9.08
N LEU A 263 11.68 33.68 -9.81
CA LEU A 263 12.29 34.05 -11.09
C LEU A 263 11.27 34.17 -12.24
N LYS A 264 10.17 33.40 -12.21
CA LYS A 264 9.09 33.52 -13.20
C LYS A 264 8.21 34.76 -12.98
N ASP A 265 7.96 35.17 -11.74
CA ASP A 265 7.20 36.38 -11.44
C ASP A 265 7.99 37.67 -11.74
N ASN A 266 9.31 37.67 -11.53
CA ASN A 266 10.16 38.80 -11.92
C ASN A 266 10.35 38.96 -13.44
N GLY A 267 9.92 37.98 -14.25
CA GLY A 267 9.95 38.02 -15.72
C GLY A 267 8.64 38.53 -16.37
N ARG A 268 7.60 38.83 -15.59
CA ARG A 268 6.30 39.33 -16.11
C ARG A 268 6.06 40.83 -15.91
N THR A 269 7.09 41.59 -15.55
CA THR A 269 6.99 43.06 -15.54
C THR A 269 7.59 43.62 -16.82
N ARG A 270 6.74 44.26 -17.64
CA ARG A 270 6.98 45.01 -18.90
C ARG A 270 6.87 44.21 -20.21
N MET A 271 5.66 44.20 -20.78
CA MET A 271 5.32 45.04 -21.94
C MET A 271 3.85 45.46 -21.84
#